data_AF-A0A2V8LQ94-F1
#
_entry.id   AF-A0A2V8LQ94-F1
#
_cell.length_a   1.000
_cell.length_b   1.000
_cell.length_c   1.000
_cell.angle_alpha   90.00
_cell.angle_beta   90.00
_cell.angle_gamma   90.00
#
_symmetry.space_group_name_H-M   'P 1'
#
loop_
_entity.id
_entity.type
_entity.pdbx_description
1 polymer ?
#
loop_
_entity_poly.entity_id
_entity_poly.type
_entity_poly.pdbx_seq_one_letter_code
_entity_poly.pdbx_strand_id
1 'polypeptide(L)'
;MYVALLFGPTLFLSAFLLFCCEPMIGKMMLPLLGGAASVWITCLLFFQLMLLAGYVYAHLLERFATVRLQIVVHSAMMLAALAFLPLHFSAHPDETASSQPIVWLLSHLIATVGVPFGVVSTTAPLLQNWLSKTSTAAGRDPYFLYAVSNAGSLIALLAYPLFIEPRLGVRMQSSVWLAGYGALMVMVLVAAATVWKSHTQTVRVTSEPSTAPDWKTRAYWMAAAFVPSALMLAVTNHILLNLASVPFLWIIPLAVYLITFR
;
A
#
# COMPACT_ATOMS: atom_id res chain seq x y z
N MET A 1 9.28 -23.33 7.66
CA MET A 1 7.96 -23.19 8.31
C MET A 1 7.86 -21.90 9.14
N TYR A 2 8.71 -21.69 10.15
CA TYR A 2 8.67 -20.48 10.99
C TYR A 2 8.79 -19.14 10.24
N VAL A 3 9.67 -19.04 9.23
CA VAL A 3 9.83 -17.81 8.44
C VAL A 3 8.56 -17.50 7.63
N ALA A 4 7.92 -18.50 7.03
CA ALA A 4 6.67 -18.30 6.30
C ALA A 4 5.52 -17.86 7.23
N LEU A 5 5.46 -18.40 8.45
CA LEU A 5 4.48 -18.02 9.48
C LEU A 5 4.68 -16.61 10.02
N LEU A 6 5.85 -16.00 9.82
CA LEU A 6 6.10 -14.60 10.17
C LEU A 6 5.79 -13.68 8.98
N PHE A 7 6.30 -14.00 7.79
CA PHE A 7 6.17 -13.13 6.61
C PHE A 7 4.73 -13.05 6.11
N GLY A 8 3.98 -14.16 6.12
CA GLY A 8 2.58 -14.18 5.68
C GLY A 8 1.71 -13.20 6.47
N PRO A 9 1.58 -13.33 7.80
CA PRO A 9 0.83 -12.39 8.62
C PRO A 9 1.33 -10.95 8.54
N THR A 10 2.65 -10.74 8.38
CA THR A 10 3.21 -9.38 8.23
C THR A 10 2.72 -8.72 6.95
N LEU A 11 2.76 -9.44 5.82
CA LEU A 11 2.26 -8.96 4.54
C LEU A 11 0.75 -8.77 4.53
N PHE A 12 0.01 -9.70 5.14
CA PHE A 12 -1.42 -9.57 5.35
C PHE A 12 -1.76 -8.28 6.09
N LEU A 13 -1.13 -8.03 7.25
CA LEU A 13 -1.38 -6.85 8.06
C LEU A 13 -0.98 -5.57 7.32
N SER A 14 0.16 -5.57 6.63
CA SER A 14 0.62 -4.46 5.81
C SER A 14 -0.41 -4.07 4.74
N ALA A 15 -0.88 -5.06 3.98
CA ALA A 15 -1.89 -4.86 2.95
C ALA A 15 -3.22 -4.42 3.54
N PHE A 16 -3.66 -5.04 4.63
CA PHE A 16 -4.89 -4.67 5.32
C PHE A 16 -4.85 -3.20 5.79
N LEU A 17 -3.73 -2.76 6.39
CA LEU A 17 -3.57 -1.37 6.84
C LEU A 17 -3.55 -0.37 5.67
N LEU A 18 -2.92 -0.70 4.53
CA LEU A 18 -2.96 0.16 3.34
C LEU A 18 -4.39 0.37 2.85
N PHE A 19 -5.11 -0.74 2.64
CA PHE A 19 -6.46 -0.71 2.07
C PHE A 19 -7.52 -0.17 3.06
N CYS A 20 -7.28 -0.21 4.36
CA CYS A 20 -8.08 0.53 5.33
C CYS A 20 -7.73 2.03 5.42
N CYS A 21 -6.49 2.41 5.10
CA CYS A 21 -6.05 3.81 5.16
C CYS A 21 -6.79 4.67 4.14
N GLU A 22 -6.91 4.21 2.89
CA GLU A 22 -7.51 4.99 1.80
C GLU A 22 -8.93 5.49 2.12
N PRO A 23 -9.89 4.62 2.48
CA PRO A 23 -11.25 5.08 2.79
C PRO A 23 -11.34 5.82 4.13
N MET A 24 -10.43 5.57 5.09
CA MET A 24 -10.34 6.33 6.34
C MET A 24 -9.98 7.78 6.07
N ILE A 25 -8.95 8.02 5.26
CA ILE A 25 -8.51 9.35 4.87
C ILE A 25 -9.54 10.03 3.97
N GLY A 26 -10.14 9.31 3.02
CA GLY A 26 -11.24 9.84 2.21
C GLY A 26 -12.40 10.34 3.08
N LYS A 27 -12.76 9.59 4.13
CA LYS A 27 -13.80 9.97 5.09
C LYS A 27 -13.41 11.19 5.93
N MET A 28 -12.12 11.39 6.24
CA MET A 28 -11.64 12.60 6.91
C MET A 28 -11.74 13.83 6.00
N MET A 29 -11.40 13.68 4.71
CA MET A 29 -11.25 14.79 3.76
C MET A 29 -12.56 15.23 3.10
N LEU A 30 -13.47 14.30 2.82
CA LEU A 30 -14.75 14.60 2.15
C LEU A 30 -15.53 15.75 2.81
N PRO A 31 -15.75 15.78 4.14
CA PRO A 31 -16.51 16.85 4.78
C PRO A 31 -15.84 18.23 4.70
N LEU A 32 -14.51 18.29 4.62
CA LEU A 32 -13.77 19.56 4.62
C LEU A 32 -13.91 20.33 3.29
N LEU A 33 -14.21 19.62 2.20
CA LEU A 33 -14.28 20.17 0.85
C LEU A 33 -15.67 19.97 0.22
N GLY A 34 -16.72 19.84 1.06
CA GLY A 34 -18.11 19.82 0.62
C GLY A 34 -18.60 18.48 0.03
N GLY A 35 -17.88 17.38 0.24
CA GLY A 35 -18.30 16.04 -0.15
C GLY A 35 -18.29 15.77 -1.66
N ALA A 36 -17.62 16.61 -2.44
CA ALA A 36 -17.60 16.49 -3.90
C ALA A 36 -16.87 15.22 -4.37
N ALA A 37 -17.34 14.62 -5.46
CA ALA A 37 -16.70 13.44 -6.07
C ALA A 37 -15.23 13.69 -6.46
N SER A 38 -14.88 14.94 -6.80
CA SER A 38 -13.51 15.35 -7.11
C SER A 38 -12.53 15.17 -5.94
N VAL A 39 -12.99 15.28 -4.70
CA VAL A 39 -12.18 15.06 -3.49
C VAL A 39 -11.76 13.60 -3.41
N TRP A 40 -12.72 12.69 -3.55
CA TRP A 40 -12.47 11.26 -3.55
C TRP A 40 -11.51 10.84 -4.67
N ILE A 41 -11.72 11.33 -5.89
CA ILE A 41 -10.86 11.04 -7.05
C ILE A 41 -9.43 11.55 -6.82
N THR A 42 -9.27 12.72 -6.20
CA THR A 42 -7.95 13.27 -5.88
C THR A 42 -7.25 12.44 -4.80
N CYS A 43 -7.97 11.94 -3.78
CA CYS A 43 -7.43 11.00 -2.81
C CYS A 43 -6.95 9.72 -3.50
N LEU A 44 -7.76 9.12 -4.38
CA LEU A 44 -7.37 7.92 -5.14
C LEU A 44 -6.11 8.16 -5.99
N LEU A 45 -6.04 9.30 -6.69
CA LEU A 45 -4.85 9.69 -7.45
C LEU A 45 -3.61 9.74 -6.56
N PHE A 46 -3.71 10.40 -5.40
CA PHE A 46 -2.62 10.49 -4.43
C PHE A 46 -2.16 9.10 -3.98
N PHE A 47 -3.09 8.23 -3.56
CA PHE A 47 -2.74 6.89 -3.08
C PHE A 47 -2.09 6.04 -4.17
N GLN A 48 -2.61 6.08 -5.40
CA GLN A 48 -2.04 5.35 -6.53
C GLN A 48 -0.62 5.82 -6.85
N LEU A 49 -0.38 7.13 -6.85
CA LEU A 49 0.95 7.70 -7.05
C LEU A 49 1.90 7.36 -5.91
N MET A 50 1.41 7.36 -4.67
CA MET A 50 2.24 7.04 -3.50
C MET A 50 2.58 5.54 -3.41
N LEU A 51 1.65 4.66 -3.80
CA LEU A 51 1.93 3.22 -3.99
C LEU A 51 3.03 3.02 -5.03
N LEU A 52 2.92 3.68 -6.20
CA LEU A 52 3.93 3.62 -7.25
C LEU A 52 5.28 4.16 -6.77
N ALA A 53 5.30 5.30 -6.09
CA ALA A 53 6.51 5.88 -5.52
C ALA A 53 7.18 4.93 -4.51
N GLY A 54 6.39 4.27 -3.66
CA GLY A 54 6.88 3.23 -2.75
C GLY A 54 7.49 2.04 -3.49
N TYR A 55 6.88 1.59 -4.58
CA TYR A 55 7.42 0.48 -5.38
C TYR A 55 8.71 0.87 -6.09
N VAL A 56 8.79 2.08 -6.65
CA VAL A 56 10.01 2.64 -7.22
C VAL A 56 11.11 2.71 -6.16
N TYR A 57 10.79 3.23 -4.97
CA TYR A 57 11.72 3.25 -3.85
C TYR A 57 12.23 1.86 -3.50
N ALA A 58 11.35 0.87 -3.34
CA ALA A 58 11.71 -0.50 -2.99
C ALA A 58 12.60 -1.13 -4.07
N HIS A 59 12.28 -0.90 -5.35
CA HIS A 59 13.06 -1.37 -6.49
C HIS A 59 14.46 -0.73 -6.54
N LEU A 60 14.56 0.58 -6.36
CA LEU A 60 15.86 1.29 -6.35
C LEU A 60 16.71 0.83 -5.16
N LEU A 61 16.10 0.70 -3.98
CA LEU A 61 16.79 0.21 -2.78
C LEU A 61 17.26 -1.24 -2.97
N GLU A 62 16.44 -2.10 -3.58
CA GLU A 62 16.84 -3.45 -3.94
C GLU A 62 18.04 -3.47 -4.90
N ARG A 63 18.01 -2.62 -5.92
CA ARG A 63 18.99 -2.58 -7.01
C ARG A 63 20.35 -2.07 -6.56
N PHE A 64 20.38 -1.09 -5.66
CA PHE A 64 21.60 -0.37 -5.31
C PHE A 64 22.12 -0.63 -3.89
N ALA A 65 21.31 -1.19 -2.98
CA ALA A 65 21.71 -1.40 -1.58
C ALA A 65 21.87 -2.89 -1.24
N THR A 66 22.80 -3.18 -0.33
CA THR A 66 22.91 -4.50 0.31
C THR A 66 21.67 -4.78 1.17
N VAL A 67 21.32 -6.05 1.39
CA VAL A 67 20.15 -6.43 2.24
C VAL A 67 20.23 -5.79 3.63
N ARG A 68 21.44 -5.67 4.20
CA ARG A 68 21.66 -4.99 5.48
C ARG A 68 21.29 -3.51 5.41
N LEU A 69 21.74 -2.81 4.38
CA LEU A 69 21.38 -1.40 4.20
C LEU A 69 19.87 -1.25 3.93
N GLN A 70 19.26 -2.15 3.15
CA GLN A 70 17.80 -2.17 2.95
C GLN A 70 17.04 -2.27 4.28
N ILE A 71 17.46 -3.18 5.17
CA ILE A 71 16.87 -3.36 6.50
C ILE A 71 17.02 -2.09 7.34
N VAL A 72 18.21 -1.49 7.40
CA VAL A 72 18.46 -0.28 8.20
C VAL A 72 17.63 0.89 7.68
N VAL A 73 17.64 1.14 6.37
CA VAL A 73 16.90 2.27 5.78
C VAL A 73 15.40 2.08 5.97
N HIS A 74 14.84 0.90 5.70
CA HIS A 74 13.40 0.67 5.89
C HIS A 74 13.00 0.79 7.37
N SER A 75 13.80 0.24 8.29
CA SER A 75 13.54 0.37 9.74
C SER A 75 13.58 1.83 10.20
N ALA A 76 14.54 2.62 9.71
CA ALA A 76 14.63 4.05 10.00
C ALA A 76 13.41 4.82 9.45
N MET A 77 12.97 4.50 8.24
CA MET A 77 11.76 5.07 7.65
C MET A 77 10.50 4.70 8.46
N MET A 78 10.41 3.47 8.96
CA MET A 78 9.31 3.06 9.84
C MET A 78 9.28 3.83 11.15
N LEU A 79 10.44 4.11 11.74
CA LEU A 79 10.54 4.94 12.93
C LEU A 79 10.17 6.40 12.63
N ALA A 80 10.65 6.95 11.51
CA ALA A 80 10.33 8.32 11.10
C ALA A 80 8.83 8.54 10.86
N ALA A 81 8.14 7.54 10.31
CA ALA A 81 6.70 7.58 10.11
C ALA A 81 5.90 7.69 11.42
N LEU A 82 6.45 7.29 12.57
CA LEU A 82 5.77 7.48 13.87
C LEU A 82 5.55 8.96 14.20
N ALA A 83 6.38 9.87 13.69
CA ALA A 83 6.21 11.31 13.89
C ALA A 83 4.95 11.88 13.23
N PHE A 84 4.35 11.14 12.29
CA PHE A 84 3.13 11.53 11.56
C PHE A 84 1.87 10.87 12.15
N LEU A 85 2.00 10.06 13.20
CA LEU A 85 0.90 9.30 13.79
C LEU A 85 0.49 9.87 15.17
N PRO A 86 -0.80 9.79 15.54
CA PRO A 86 -1.92 9.21 14.79
C PRO A 86 -2.30 10.07 13.57
N LEU A 87 -2.80 9.41 12.52
CA LEU A 87 -3.28 10.11 11.32
C LEU A 87 -4.46 11.00 11.68
N HIS A 88 -4.28 12.31 11.57
CA HIS A 88 -5.30 13.30 11.83
C HIS A 88 -5.05 14.54 10.97
N PHE A 89 -6.13 15.23 10.61
CA PHE A 89 -6.02 16.50 9.91
C PHE A 89 -6.58 17.59 10.81
N SER A 90 -5.69 18.48 11.24
CA SER A 90 -6.04 19.66 12.04
C SER A 90 -6.39 20.87 11.18
N ALA A 91 -6.37 20.72 9.86
CA ALA A 91 -6.54 21.82 8.93
C ALA A 91 -8.01 22.23 8.83
N HIS A 92 -8.26 23.52 9.06
CA HIS A 92 -9.53 24.15 8.72
C HIS A 92 -9.45 24.65 7.28
N PRO A 93 -10.53 24.52 6.49
CA PRO A 93 -10.57 25.05 5.13
C PRO A 93 -10.22 26.54 5.13
N ASP A 94 -9.17 26.90 4.41
CA ASP A 94 -8.67 28.26 4.25
C ASP A 94 -9.05 28.82 2.86
N GLU A 95 -8.51 29.99 2.49
CA GLU A 95 -8.74 30.58 1.15
C GLU A 95 -8.27 29.66 0.02
N THR A 96 -7.21 28.88 0.22
CA THR A 96 -6.72 27.91 -0.77
C THR A 96 -7.64 26.71 -0.91
N ALA A 97 -8.30 26.25 0.16
CA ALA A 97 -9.32 25.21 0.09
C ALA A 97 -10.51 25.62 -0.79
N SER A 98 -10.83 26.93 -0.86
CA SER A 98 -11.91 27.45 -1.69
C SER A 98 -11.47 27.77 -3.12
N SER A 99 -10.29 28.36 -3.30
CA SER A 99 -9.80 28.80 -4.62
C SER A 99 -9.12 27.68 -5.43
N GLN A 100 -8.42 26.75 -4.76
CA GLN A 100 -7.67 25.65 -5.38
C GLN A 100 -7.82 24.34 -4.57
N PRO A 101 -9.01 23.73 -4.51
CA PRO A 101 -9.30 22.59 -3.62
C PRO A 101 -8.38 21.38 -3.82
N ILE A 102 -8.01 21.08 -5.07
CA ILE A 102 -7.16 19.93 -5.43
C ILE A 102 -5.73 20.13 -4.89
N VAL A 103 -5.17 21.33 -5.08
CA VAL A 103 -3.81 21.66 -4.62
C VAL A 103 -3.76 21.61 -3.10
N TRP A 104 -4.76 22.18 -2.44
CA TRP A 104 -4.90 22.15 -0.99
C TRP A 104 -5.01 20.72 -0.46
N LEU A 105 -5.84 19.88 -1.09
CA LEU A 105 -5.99 18.48 -0.67
C LEU A 105 -4.69 17.69 -0.82
N LEU A 106 -4.02 17.80 -1.98
CA LEU A 106 -2.77 17.08 -2.23
C LEU A 106 -1.67 17.52 -1.25
N SER A 107 -1.55 18.81 -0.92
CA SER A 107 -0.54 19.27 0.03
C SER A 107 -0.75 18.69 1.43
N HIS A 108 -2.00 18.63 1.90
CA HIS A 108 -2.34 18.05 3.19
C HIS A 108 -2.14 16.52 3.23
N LEU A 109 -2.50 15.82 2.15
CA LEU A 109 -2.25 14.39 2.01
C LEU A 109 -0.75 14.08 2.03
N ILE A 110 0.06 14.84 1.29
CA ILE A 110 1.53 14.69 1.28
C ILE A 110 2.11 14.94 2.67
N ALA A 111 1.71 16.03 3.33
CA ALA A 111 2.27 16.43 4.62
C ALA A 111 1.89 15.48 5.77
N THR A 112 0.73 14.83 5.70
CA THR A 112 0.19 14.03 6.81
C THR A 112 0.31 12.53 6.57
N VAL A 113 -0.08 12.09 5.37
CA VAL A 113 -0.29 10.67 5.04
C VAL A 113 0.85 10.13 4.18
N GLY A 114 1.55 11.00 3.42
CA GLY A 114 2.58 10.61 2.45
C GLY A 114 3.62 9.68 3.04
N VAL A 115 4.27 10.09 4.14
CA VAL A 115 5.30 9.28 4.81
C VAL A 115 4.73 7.94 5.34
N PRO A 116 3.73 7.92 6.24
CA PRO A 116 3.26 6.65 6.80
C PRO A 116 2.70 5.69 5.75
N PHE A 117 1.89 6.17 4.79
CA PHE A 117 1.37 5.33 3.72
C PHE A 117 2.47 4.84 2.78
N GLY A 118 3.39 5.71 2.38
CA GLY A 118 4.54 5.36 1.54
C GLY A 118 5.45 4.32 2.17
N VAL A 119 5.66 4.39 3.49
CA VAL A 119 6.46 3.38 4.19
C VAL A 119 5.77 2.02 4.17
N VAL A 120 4.48 1.96 4.54
CA VAL A 120 3.73 0.68 4.52
C VAL A 120 3.63 0.10 3.11
N SER A 121 3.54 0.93 2.06
CA SER A 121 3.49 0.45 0.66
C SER A 121 4.78 -0.24 0.22
N THR A 122 5.92 0.12 0.82
CA THR A 122 7.22 -0.50 0.51
C THR A 122 7.43 -1.84 1.21
N THR A 123 6.66 -2.14 2.26
CA THR A 123 6.85 -3.34 3.09
C THR A 123 6.67 -4.62 2.29
N ALA A 124 5.64 -4.70 1.44
CA ALA A 124 5.37 -5.91 0.66
C ALA A 124 6.51 -6.30 -0.30
N PRO A 125 6.94 -5.43 -1.23
CA PRO A 125 8.03 -5.75 -2.14
C PRO A 125 9.37 -6.00 -1.40
N LEU A 126 9.66 -5.23 -0.33
CA LEU A 126 10.90 -5.42 0.43
C LEU A 126 10.94 -6.76 1.17
N LEU A 127 9.87 -7.15 1.85
CA LEU A 127 9.84 -8.44 2.55
C LEU A 127 9.89 -9.62 1.59
N GLN A 128 9.19 -9.55 0.45
CA GLN A 128 9.26 -10.60 -0.58
C GLN A 128 10.69 -10.76 -1.13
N ASN A 129 11.37 -9.64 -1.41
CA ASN A 129 12.77 -9.60 -1.83
C ASN A 129 13.74 -10.11 -0.75
N TRP A 130 13.52 -9.75 0.51
CA TRP A 130 14.35 -10.25 1.62
C TRP A 130 14.19 -11.75 1.81
N LEU A 131 12.96 -12.28 1.66
CA LEU A 131 12.70 -13.71 1.78
C LEU A 131 13.32 -14.52 0.63
N SER A 132 13.21 -14.04 -0.61
CA SER A 132 13.79 -14.72 -1.79
C SER A 132 15.32 -14.87 -1.69
N LYS A 133 15.96 -14.00 -0.91
CA LYS A 133 17.40 -14.03 -0.60
C LYS A 133 17.77 -14.94 0.58
N THR A 134 16.81 -15.63 1.19
CA THR A 134 17.07 -16.65 2.22
C THR A 134 17.09 -18.05 1.61
N SER A 135 17.94 -18.95 2.13
CA SER A 135 18.06 -20.34 1.66
C SER A 135 16.89 -21.24 2.10
N THR A 136 15.77 -20.68 2.55
CA THR A 136 14.64 -21.45 3.07
C THR A 136 13.74 -21.96 1.93
N ALA A 137 13.02 -23.07 2.15
CA ALA A 137 12.07 -23.59 1.16
C ALA A 137 11.02 -22.55 0.72
N ALA A 138 10.64 -21.62 1.61
CA ALA A 138 9.73 -20.52 1.30
C ALA A 138 10.37 -19.41 0.44
N GLY A 139 11.70 -19.30 0.41
CA GLY A 139 12.41 -18.41 -0.51
C GLY A 139 12.39 -18.89 -1.96
N ARG A 140 12.10 -20.17 -2.21
CA ARG A 140 12.05 -20.77 -3.56
C ARG A 140 10.72 -20.58 -4.28
N ASP A 141 9.63 -20.35 -3.54
CA ASP A 141 8.31 -20.06 -4.10
C ASP A 141 7.63 -18.93 -3.33
N PRO A 142 7.92 -17.65 -3.67
CA PRO A 142 7.34 -16.49 -3.00
C PRO A 142 5.87 -16.22 -3.39
N TYR A 143 5.28 -16.94 -4.35
CA TYR A 143 3.96 -16.59 -4.89
C TYR A 143 2.85 -16.67 -3.84
N PHE A 144 2.95 -17.57 -2.87
CA PHE A 144 1.96 -17.65 -1.79
C PHE A 144 1.91 -16.36 -0.95
N LEU A 145 3.02 -15.63 -0.81
CA LEU A 145 3.05 -14.36 -0.08
C LEU A 145 2.28 -13.25 -0.80
N TYR A 146 2.30 -13.27 -2.14
CA TYR A 146 1.48 -12.38 -2.94
C TYR A 146 -0.02 -12.67 -2.74
N ALA A 147 -0.41 -13.95 -2.73
CA ALA A 147 -1.78 -14.35 -2.43
C ALA A 147 -2.24 -13.92 -1.02
N VAL A 148 -1.37 -14.06 -0.02
CA VAL A 148 -1.67 -13.62 1.36
C VAL A 148 -1.82 -12.09 1.45
N SER A 149 -0.96 -11.33 0.77
CA SER A 149 -1.08 -9.87 0.69
C SER A 149 -2.41 -9.46 0.03
N ASN A 150 -2.77 -10.09 -1.09
CA ASN A 150 -4.04 -9.83 -1.77
C ASN A 150 -5.27 -10.20 -0.93
N ALA A 151 -5.19 -11.30 -0.16
CA ALA A 151 -6.24 -11.65 0.79
C ALA A 151 -6.41 -10.56 1.87
N GLY A 152 -5.31 -10.00 2.38
CA GLY A 152 -5.32 -8.85 3.29
C GLY A 152 -6.02 -7.63 2.69
N SER A 153 -5.68 -7.27 1.45
CA SER A 153 -6.33 -6.18 0.71
C SER A 153 -7.83 -6.41 0.53
N LEU A 154 -8.24 -7.60 0.08
CA LEU A 154 -9.63 -7.95 -0.14
C LEU A 154 -10.44 -7.92 1.17
N ILE A 155 -9.87 -8.48 2.24
CA ILE A 155 -10.52 -8.47 3.55
C ILE A 155 -10.64 -7.04 4.08
N ALA A 156 -9.64 -6.17 3.91
CA ALA A 156 -9.76 -4.75 4.27
C ALA A 156 -10.86 -4.04 3.48
N LEU A 157 -10.93 -4.28 2.17
CA LEU A 157 -11.95 -3.68 1.30
C LEU A 157 -13.37 -4.08 1.68
N LEU A 158 -13.58 -5.34 2.08
CA LEU A 158 -14.89 -5.79 2.56
C LEU A 158 -15.15 -5.34 4.01
N ALA A 159 -14.14 -5.43 4.88
CA ALA A 159 -14.28 -5.13 6.29
C ALA A 159 -14.55 -3.65 6.54
N TYR A 160 -13.97 -2.77 5.72
CA TYR A 160 -14.10 -1.34 5.91
C TYR A 160 -15.56 -0.87 5.88
N PRO A 161 -16.31 -1.00 4.77
CA PRO A 161 -17.70 -0.55 4.70
C PRO A 161 -18.66 -1.41 5.55
N LEU A 162 -18.39 -2.70 5.74
CA LEU A 162 -19.32 -3.61 6.43
C LEU A 162 -19.20 -3.57 7.96
N PHE A 163 -18.00 -3.33 8.49
CA PHE A 163 -17.72 -3.48 9.92
C PHE A 163 -17.00 -2.29 10.55
N ILE A 164 -15.99 -1.73 9.89
CA ILE A 164 -15.16 -0.65 10.46
C ILE A 164 -15.95 0.66 10.41
N GLU A 165 -16.41 1.05 9.23
CA GLU A 165 -17.07 2.32 8.99
C GLU A 165 -18.35 2.52 9.81
N PRO A 166 -19.27 1.54 9.91
CA PRO A 166 -20.54 1.74 10.61
C PRO A 166 -20.37 1.77 12.14
N ARG A 167 -19.29 1.20 12.67
CA ARG A 167 -19.11 0.97 14.11
C ARG A 167 -18.07 1.88 14.74
N LEU A 168 -17.10 2.36 13.97
CA LEU A 168 -15.96 3.12 14.49
C LEU A 168 -15.96 4.55 13.94
N GLY A 169 -15.97 5.52 14.86
CA GLY A 169 -15.70 6.91 14.52
C GLY A 169 -14.26 7.09 14.03
N VAL A 170 -14.04 8.09 13.18
CA VAL A 170 -12.78 8.28 12.45
C VAL A 170 -11.56 8.45 13.39
N ARG A 171 -11.74 9.09 14.55
CA ARG A 171 -10.69 9.15 15.60
C ARG A 171 -10.27 7.77 16.11
N MET A 172 -11.23 6.88 16.36
CA MET A 172 -10.96 5.51 16.80
C MET A 172 -10.27 4.73 15.68
N GLN A 173 -10.69 4.92 14.43
CA GLN A 173 -10.01 4.32 13.27
C GLN A 173 -8.53 4.73 13.21
N SER A 174 -8.21 6.02 13.39
CA SER A 174 -6.82 6.50 13.46
C SER A 174 -6.02 5.86 14.59
N SER A 175 -6.61 5.70 15.78
CA SER A 175 -5.95 5.06 16.93
C SER A 175 -5.71 3.56 16.67
N VAL A 176 -6.68 2.86 16.09
CA VAL A 176 -6.55 1.45 15.71
C VAL A 176 -5.49 1.30 14.61
N TRP A 177 -5.46 2.21 13.64
CA TRP A 177 -4.44 2.21 12.59
C TRP A 177 -3.04 2.43 13.15
N LEU A 178 -2.86 3.36 14.10
CA LEU A 178 -1.59 3.53 14.84
C LEU A 178 -1.19 2.25 15.59
N ALA A 179 -2.11 1.61 16.31
CA ALA A 179 -1.82 0.35 16.98
C ALA A 179 -1.41 -0.76 15.99
N GLY A 180 -2.13 -0.86 14.87
CA GLY A 180 -1.80 -1.76 13.76
C GLY A 180 -0.44 -1.47 13.14
N TYR A 181 -0.09 -0.19 12.96
CA TYR A 181 1.22 0.24 12.48
C TYR A 181 2.33 -0.16 13.45
N GLY A 182 2.14 0.03 14.75
CA GLY A 182 3.08 -0.42 15.77
C GLY A 182 3.28 -1.94 15.74
N ALA A 183 2.20 -2.70 15.62
CA ALA A 183 2.26 -4.16 15.46
C ALA A 183 3.01 -4.56 14.17
N LEU A 184 2.69 -3.93 13.05
CA LEU A 184 3.39 -4.15 11.78
C LEU A 184 4.88 -3.85 11.90
N MET A 185 5.26 -2.73 12.52
CA MET A 185 6.65 -2.35 12.74
C MET A 185 7.39 -3.42 13.54
N VAL A 186 6.82 -3.93 14.63
CA VAL A 186 7.43 -5.03 15.40
C VAL A 186 7.59 -6.28 14.53
N MET A 187 6.56 -6.68 13.79
CA MET A 187 6.60 -7.86 12.92
C MET A 187 7.67 -7.73 11.82
N VAL A 188 7.79 -6.55 11.20
CA VAL A 188 8.82 -6.24 10.20
C VAL A 188 10.22 -6.26 10.82
N LEU A 189 10.41 -5.69 12.00
CA LEU A 189 11.72 -5.71 12.70
C LEU A 189 12.14 -7.13 13.07
N VAL A 190 11.20 -7.97 13.53
CA VAL A 190 11.46 -9.39 13.79
C VAL A 190 11.81 -10.12 12.49
N ALA A 191 11.07 -9.90 11.40
CA ALA A 191 11.36 -10.48 10.10
C ALA A 191 12.76 -10.05 9.60
N ALA A 192 13.08 -8.76 9.69
CA ALA A 192 14.37 -8.21 9.33
C ALA A 192 15.51 -8.82 10.17
N ALA A 193 15.32 -9.01 11.47
CA ALA A 193 16.32 -9.66 12.33
C ALA A 193 16.57 -11.13 11.93
N THR A 194 15.52 -11.86 11.53
CA THR A 194 15.68 -13.25 11.04
C THR A 194 16.47 -13.31 9.73
N VAL A 195 16.19 -12.39 8.80
CA VAL A 195 16.93 -12.29 7.53
C VAL A 195 18.37 -11.86 7.77
N TRP A 196 18.60 -10.87 8.63
CA TRP A 196 19.92 -10.36 8.95
C TRP A 196 20.86 -11.46 9.46
N LYS A 197 20.36 -12.33 10.36
CA LYS A 197 21.11 -13.49 10.89
C LYS A 197 21.37 -14.55 9.81
N SER A 198 20.38 -14.80 8.95
CA SER A 198 20.45 -15.82 7.91
C SER A 198 21.31 -15.42 6.71
N HIS A 199 21.50 -14.11 6.48
CA HIS A 199 22.25 -13.57 5.34
C HIS A 199 23.77 -13.81 5.41
N THR A 200 24.26 -14.41 6.50
CA THR A 200 25.66 -14.84 6.67
C THR A 200 26.04 -16.04 5.77
N GLN A 201 25.06 -16.69 5.13
CA GLN A 201 25.28 -17.76 4.16
C GLN A 201 24.89 -17.29 2.76
N THR A 202 25.78 -16.58 2.08
CA THR A 202 25.58 -16.17 0.69
C THR A 202 25.65 -17.37 -0.25
N VAL A 203 24.48 -17.90 -0.63
CA VAL A 203 24.37 -18.64 -1.89
C VAL A 203 24.41 -17.60 -3.00
N ARG A 204 25.54 -17.52 -3.73
CA ARG A 204 25.55 -16.90 -5.06
C ARG A 204 24.62 -17.74 -5.93
N VAL A 205 23.36 -17.36 -6.02
CA VAL A 205 22.50 -17.84 -7.10
C VAL A 205 23.09 -17.20 -8.34
N THR A 206 23.76 -17.98 -9.16
CA THR A 206 24.13 -17.62 -10.52
C THR A 206 22.82 -17.43 -11.26
N SER A 207 22.27 -16.21 -11.22
CA SER A 207 21.12 -15.86 -12.05
C SER A 207 21.60 -15.96 -13.49
N GLU A 208 21.03 -16.88 -14.26
CA GLU A 208 21.21 -16.87 -15.71
C GLU A 208 20.86 -15.47 -16.22
N PRO A 209 21.64 -14.90 -17.14
CA PRO A 209 21.35 -13.59 -17.70
C PRO A 209 20.01 -13.66 -18.44
N SER A 210 18.94 -13.26 -17.76
CA SER A 210 17.64 -13.03 -18.36
C SER A 210 17.78 -11.85 -19.32
N THR A 211 17.49 -12.09 -20.59
CA THR A 211 17.45 -11.03 -21.60
C THR A 211 16.34 -10.05 -21.22
N ALA A 212 16.71 -8.77 -21.10
CA ALA A 212 15.72 -7.74 -20.80
C ALA A 212 14.63 -7.73 -21.89
N PRO A 213 13.35 -7.64 -21.53
CA PRO A 213 12.27 -7.66 -22.52
C PRO A 213 12.40 -6.47 -23.48
N ASP A 214 12.15 -6.73 -24.77
CA ASP A 214 12.16 -5.73 -25.83
C ASP A 214 11.10 -4.63 -25.57
N TRP A 215 11.32 -3.45 -26.14
CA TRP A 215 10.43 -2.30 -25.98
C TRP A 215 9.00 -2.59 -26.42
N LYS A 216 8.81 -3.45 -27.43
CA LYS A 216 7.47 -3.89 -27.86
C LYS A 216 6.73 -4.63 -26.75
N THR A 217 7.41 -5.54 -26.06
CA THR A 217 6.86 -6.29 -24.93
C THR A 217 6.51 -5.36 -23.78
N ARG A 218 7.39 -4.39 -23.47
CA ARG A 218 7.12 -3.38 -22.43
C ARG A 218 5.93 -2.49 -22.79
N ALA A 219 5.85 -2.02 -24.03
CA ALA A 219 4.73 -1.23 -24.52
C ALA A 219 3.41 -2.01 -24.47
N TYR A 220 3.45 -3.29 -24.85
CA TYR A 220 2.30 -4.18 -24.71
C TYR A 220 1.88 -4.33 -23.24
N TRP A 221 2.81 -4.58 -22.32
CA TRP A 221 2.48 -4.67 -20.89
C TRP A 221 1.88 -3.37 -20.34
N MET A 222 2.43 -2.21 -20.74
CA MET A 222 1.87 -0.91 -20.38
C MET A 222 0.45 -0.73 -20.94
N ALA A 223 0.21 -1.07 -22.21
CA ALA A 223 -1.11 -0.98 -22.82
C ALA A 223 -2.11 -1.96 -22.18
N ALA A 224 -1.68 -3.20 -21.92
CA ALA A 224 -2.49 -4.24 -21.29
C ALA A 224 -2.87 -3.89 -19.85
N ALA A 225 -2.01 -3.17 -19.10
CA ALA A 225 -2.34 -2.62 -17.79
C ALA A 225 -3.18 -1.34 -17.85
N PHE A 226 -2.96 -0.50 -18.88
CA PHE A 226 -3.67 0.76 -19.07
C PHE A 226 -5.17 0.55 -19.31
N VAL A 227 -5.55 -0.37 -20.20
CA VAL A 227 -6.96 -0.60 -20.57
C VAL A 227 -7.86 -0.94 -19.36
N PRO A 228 -7.58 -1.97 -18.54
CA PRO A 228 -8.41 -2.28 -17.38
C PRO A 228 -8.36 -1.19 -16.31
N SER A 229 -7.21 -0.52 -16.11
CA SER A 229 -7.08 0.57 -15.14
C SER A 229 -7.89 1.80 -15.54
N ALA A 230 -7.83 2.20 -16.81
CA ALA A 230 -8.60 3.30 -17.37
C ALA A 230 -10.10 2.99 -17.35
N LEU A 231 -10.49 1.76 -17.67
CA LEU A 231 -11.88 1.33 -17.64
C LEU A 231 -12.43 1.30 -16.21
N MET A 232 -11.67 0.79 -15.23
CA MET A 232 -12.04 0.83 -13.82
C MET A 232 -12.25 2.28 -13.34
N LEU A 233 -11.31 3.18 -13.65
CA LEU A 233 -11.41 4.59 -13.27
C LEU A 233 -12.59 5.28 -13.95
N ALA A 234 -12.79 5.07 -15.25
CA ALA A 234 -13.87 5.67 -16.02
C ALA A 234 -15.25 5.20 -15.53
N VAL A 235 -15.43 3.89 -15.30
CA VAL A 235 -16.68 3.32 -14.78
C VAL A 235 -16.94 3.82 -13.36
N THR A 236 -15.92 3.82 -12.49
CA THR A 236 -16.07 4.32 -11.11
C THR A 236 -16.45 5.79 -11.11
N ASN A 237 -15.81 6.61 -11.94
CA ASN A 237 -16.14 8.03 -12.08
C ASN A 237 -17.56 8.23 -12.61
N HIS A 238 -17.96 7.48 -13.64
CA HIS A 238 -19.32 7.53 -14.18
C HIS A 238 -20.37 7.19 -13.12
N ILE A 239 -20.13 6.17 -12.30
CA ILE A 239 -21.03 5.76 -11.20
C ILE A 239 -21.09 6.85 -10.12
N LEU A 240 -19.94 7.40 -9.69
CA LEU A 240 -19.87 8.43 -8.65
C LEU A 240 -20.59 9.73 -9.06
N LEU A 241 -20.55 10.06 -10.35
CA LEU A 241 -21.18 11.27 -10.91
C LEU A 241 -22.69 11.11 -11.16
N ASN A 242 -23.16 9.91 -11.54
CA ASN A 242 -24.52 9.74 -12.07
C ASN A 242 -25.45 8.87 -11.21
N LEU A 243 -24.94 8.03 -10.32
CA LEU A 243 -25.77 7.05 -9.58
C LEU A 243 -25.80 7.33 -8.08
N ALA A 244 -24.64 7.38 -7.43
CA ALA A 244 -24.50 7.77 -6.03
C ALA A 244 -23.00 7.93 -5.71
N SER A 245 -22.64 8.93 -4.89
CA SER A 245 -21.27 9.10 -4.38
C SER A 245 -20.96 8.07 -3.27
N VAL A 246 -21.02 6.78 -3.61
CA VAL A 246 -20.70 5.68 -2.70
C VAL A 246 -19.30 5.14 -3.05
N PRO A 247 -18.25 5.52 -2.29
CA PRO A 247 -16.85 5.24 -2.60
C PRO A 247 -16.44 3.75 -2.53
N PHE A 248 -17.39 2.81 -2.49
CA PHE A 248 -17.15 1.37 -2.29
C PHE A 248 -17.60 0.49 -3.47
N LEU A 249 -18.29 1.04 -4.48
CA LEU A 249 -18.78 0.25 -5.62
C LEU A 249 -17.66 -0.41 -6.45
N TRP A 250 -16.46 0.18 -6.45
CA TRP A 250 -15.29 -0.37 -7.14
C TRP A 250 -14.70 -1.64 -6.49
N ILE A 251 -15.10 -1.95 -5.25
CA ILE A 251 -14.67 -3.18 -4.55
C ILE A 251 -15.18 -4.42 -5.28
N ILE A 252 -16.36 -4.37 -5.91
CA ILE A 252 -16.98 -5.53 -6.55
C ILE A 252 -16.13 -6.02 -7.74
N PRO A 253 -15.74 -5.18 -8.72
CA PRO A 253 -14.81 -5.59 -9.78
C PRO A 253 -13.46 -6.10 -9.26
N LEU A 254 -12.88 -5.43 -8.25
CA LEU A 254 -11.59 -5.83 -7.70
C LEU A 254 -11.66 -7.19 -6.99
N ALA A 255 -12.75 -7.45 -6.26
CA ALA A 255 -12.98 -8.75 -5.62
C ALA A 255 -13.07 -9.87 -6.65
N VAL A 256 -13.80 -9.65 -7.76
CA VAL A 256 -13.89 -10.62 -8.87
C VAL A 256 -12.50 -10.87 -9.47
N TYR A 257 -11.74 -9.82 -9.75
CA TYR A 257 -10.37 -9.93 -10.26
C TYR A 257 -9.44 -10.74 -9.35
N LEU A 258 -9.44 -10.45 -8.05
CA LEU A 258 -8.59 -11.15 -7.08
C LEU A 258 -8.97 -12.63 -6.92
N ILE A 259 -10.25 -12.98 -7.06
CA ILE A 259 -10.71 -14.38 -7.01
C ILE A 259 -10.20 -15.18 -8.22
N THR A 260 -9.97 -14.54 -9.37
CA THR A 260 -9.42 -15.18 -10.57
C THR A 260 -7.94 -15.54 -10.48
N PHE A 261 -7.17 -14.97 -9.55
CA PHE A 261 -5.72 -15.19 -9.39
C PHE A 261 -5.33 -16.52 -8.70
N ARG A 262 -6.13 -17.57 -8.87
CA ARG A 262 -5.82 -18.90 -8.32
C ARG A 262 -4.64 -19.56 -9.02
#